data_AF-J2XTY6-F1
#
_entry.id   AF-J2XTY6-F1
#
_cell.length_a   1.000
_cell.length_b   1.000
_cell.length_c   1.000
_cell.angle_alpha   90.00
_cell.angle_beta   90.00
_cell.angle_gamma   90.00
#
_symmetry.space_group_name_H-M   'P 1'
#
loop_
_entity.id
_entity.type
_entity.pdbx_description
1 polymer ?
#
loop_
_entity_poly.entity_id
_entity_poly.type
_entity_poly.pdbx_seq_one_letter_code
_entity_poly.pdbx_strand_id
1 'polypeptide(L)' 'MTKIAIIQRPPVLLDRSATIARAVQSVAEAAAAGASLIVLPESFIPGYPS' A
#
# COMPACT_ATOMS: atom_id res chain seq x y z
N MET A 1 -6.04 4.78 21.75
CA MET A 1 -6.04 5.75 20.63
C MET A 1 -6.07 4.98 19.32
N THR A 2 -6.86 5.41 18.35
CA THR A 2 -6.92 4.81 17.01
C THR A 2 -5.64 5.15 16.24
N LYS A 3 -4.86 4.14 15.82
CA LYS A 3 -3.64 4.35 15.03
C LYS A 3 -3.96 4.22 13.55
N ILE A 4 -3.50 5.17 12.75
CA ILE A 4 -3.72 5.23 11.30
C ILE A 4 -2.37 5.16 10.60
N ALA A 5 -2.31 4.51 9.44
CA ALA A 5 -1.10 4.41 8.62
C ALA A 5 -1.35 4.87 7.18
N ILE A 6 -0.33 5.49 6.59
CA ILE A 6 -0.30 5.90 5.18
C ILE A 6 0.87 5.14 4.54
N ILE A 7 0.59 4.40 3.47
CA ILE A 7 1.64 3.67 2.75
C ILE A 7 2.31 4.62 1.75
N GLN A 8 3.49 5.11 2.12
CA GLN A 8 4.38 5.88 1.23
C GLN A 8 5.37 4.94 0.53
N ARG A 9 4.85 4.09 -0.36
CA ARG A 9 5.65 3.23 -1.25
C ARG A 9 5.12 3.38 -2.68
N PRO A 10 5.97 3.38 -3.70
CA PRO A 10 5.51 3.40 -5.08
C PRO A 10 5.01 2.00 -5.51
N PRO A 11 4.10 1.93 -6.49
CA PRO A 11 3.75 0.67 -7.11
C PRO A 11 4.89 0.10 -7.95
N VAL A 12 4.76 -1.15 -8.39
CA VAL A 12 5.61 -1.69 -9.44
C VAL A 12 4.94 -1.32 -10.76
N LEU A 13 5.50 -0.30 -11.42
CA LEU A 13 4.86 0.34 -12.57
C LEU A 13 4.50 -0.67 -13.67
N LEU A 14 3.22 -0.68 -14.05
CA LEU A 14 2.64 -1.58 -15.06
C LEU A 14 2.71 -3.09 -14.73
N ASP A 15 3.16 -3.46 -13.52
CA ASP A 15 3.09 -4.83 -13.01
C ASP A 15 2.06 -4.92 -11.89
N ARG A 16 0.88 -5.43 -12.25
CA ARG A 16 -0.24 -5.63 -11.32
C ARG A 16 0.08 -6.62 -10.22
N SER A 17 0.67 -7.76 -10.56
CA SER A 17 0.92 -8.84 -9.61
C SER A 17 1.96 -8.43 -8.57
N ALA A 18 3.07 -7.84 -9.03
CA ALA A 18 4.11 -7.36 -8.13
C ALA A 18 3.64 -6.19 -7.26
N THR A 19 2.78 -5.32 -7.80
CA THR A 19 2.17 -4.23 -7.02
C THR A 19 1.23 -4.75 -5.93
N ILE A 20 0.39 -5.74 -6.24
CA ILE A 20 -0.49 -6.36 -5.24
C ILE A 20 0.34 -7.03 -4.14
N ALA A 21 1.40 -7.77 -4.49
CA ALA A 21 2.28 -8.38 -3.49
C ALA A 21 2.88 -7.33 -2.54
N ARG A 22 3.33 -6.19 -3.08
CA ARG A 22 3.83 -5.06 -2.28
C ARG A 22 2.74 -4.42 -1.42
N ALA A 23 1.52 -4.29 -1.93
CA ALA A 23 0.38 -3.77 -1.18
C ALA A 23 0.11 -4.63 0.05
N VAL A 24 0.02 -5.95 -0.13
CA VAL A 24 -0.24 -6.92 0.93
C VAL A 24 0.86 -6.87 2.01
N GLN A 25 2.13 -6.85 1.59
CA GLN A 25 3.25 -6.74 2.53
C GLN A 25 3.18 -5.45 3.36
N SER A 26 2.85 -4.33 2.71
CA SER A 26 2.79 -3.01 3.36
C SER A 26 1.60 -2.89 4.32
N VAL A 27 0.47 -3.48 3.97
CA VAL A 27 -0.71 -3.58 4.85
C VAL A 27 -0.40 -4.45 6.08
N ALA A 28 0.26 -5.60 5.89
CA ALA A 28 0.64 -6.49 6.99
C ALA A 28 1.58 -5.81 7.99
N GLU A 29 2.57 -5.06 7.50
CA GLU A 29 3.50 -4.28 8.34
C GLU A 29 2.77 -3.19 9.14
N ALA A 30 1.88 -2.43 8.51
CA ALA A 30 1.10 -1.40 9.19
C ALA A 30 0.14 -1.98 10.23
N ALA A 31 -0.50 -3.12 9.91
CA ALA A 31 -1.36 -3.85 10.83
C ALA A 31 -0.57 -4.38 12.04
N ALA A 32 0.62 -4.95 11.82
CA ALA A 32 1.51 -5.39 12.90
C ALA A 32 1.96 -4.23 13.80
N ALA A 33 2.07 -3.02 13.25
CA ALA A 33 2.31 -1.80 14.02
C ALA A 33 1.07 -1.28 14.77
N GLY A 34 -0.08 -1.95 14.68
CA GLY A 34 -1.33 -1.62 15.37
C GLY A 34 -2.23 -0.64 14.64
N ALA A 35 -2.04 -0.41 13.35
CA ALA A 35 -2.92 0.48 12.58
C ALA A 35 -4.30 -0.15 12.35
N SER A 36 -5.36 0.62 12.57
CA SER A 36 -6.76 0.23 12.35
C SER A 36 -7.40 0.89 11.12
N LEU A 37 -6.68 1.81 10.47
CA LEU A 37 -7.00 2.35 9.15
C LEU A 37 -5.70 2.49 8.36
N ILE A 38 -5.67 2.01 7.12
CA ILE A 38 -4.51 2.03 6.24
C ILE A 38 -4.93 2.61 4.90
N VAL A 39 -4.20 3.62 4.42
CA VAL A 39 -4.48 4.31 3.15
C VAL A 39 -3.35 4.06 2.15
N LEU A 40 -3.71 3.75 0.90
CA LEU A 40 -2.79 3.62 -0.23
C LEU A 40 -2.91 4.84 -1.17
N PRO A 41 -1.86 5.15 -1.96
CA PRO A 41 -1.90 6.22 -2.96
C PRO A 41 -3.01 6.03 -4.02
N GLU A 42 -3.37 7.12 -4.69
CA GLU A 42 -4.24 7.08 -5.86
C GLU A 42 -3.64 6.20 -6.97
N SER A 43 -4.51 5.48 -7.69
CA SER A 43 -4.12 4.63 -8.83
C SER A 43 -2.99 3.65 -8.50
N PHE A 44 -2.89 3.22 -7.24
CA PHE A 44 -1.76 2.40 -6.78
C PHE A 44 -1.60 1.11 -7.59
N ILE A 45 -2.67 0.47 -8.06
CA ILE A 45 -2.57 -0.81 -8.79
C ILE A 45 -2.82 -0.60 -10.29
N PRO A 46 -1.83 -0.81 -11.20
CA PRO A 46 -0.37 -0.93 -11.02
C PRO A 46 0.37 0.41 -11.24
N GLY A 47 -0.19 1.50 -10.73
CA GLY A 47 0.25 2.84 -11.07
C GLY A 47 -0.48 3.41 -12.28
N TYR A 48 -0.31 4.71 -12.48
CA TYR A 48 -0.78 5.44 -13.65
C TYR A 48 0.44 5.79 -14.51
N PRO A 49 0.51 5.37 -15.79
CA PRO A 49 1.58 5.79 -16.67
C PRO A 49 1.43 7.28 -16.98
N SER A 50 2.38 8.08 -16.50
CA SER A 50 2.56 9.49 -16.86
C SER A 50 3.35 9.63 -18.17
#